data_AF-A0A835H150-F1
#
_entry.id   AF-A0A835H150-F1
#
_cell.length_a   1.000
_cell.length_b   1.000
_cell.length_c   1.000
_cell.angle_alpha   90.00
_cell.angle_beta   90.00
_cell.angle_gamma   90.00
#
_symmetry.space_group_name_H-M   'P 1'
#
loop_
_entity.id
_entity.type
_entity.pdbx_description
1 polymer ?
#
loop_
_entity_poly.entity_id
_entity_poly.type
_entity_poly.pdbx_seq_one_letter_code
_entity_poly.pdbx_strand_id
1 'polypeptide(L)'
;MASATTSSSSSGLTFKLHPTGSAQPPTPRVFGCVIGIQKGHTVEIFNSFELLYDEPTNSLDRPFLEKMQELYKKVFPNFYILGWYSTGSDAQESNMEIHKALMDINESPFYVLLNPAINHAHKDLPLTIYESKLHVINGIPQLNFVRSSYTIETVEVERISGDHVAHLKPSDGGSAATQLVAHLTGIHSAIKMLNSIIECFTIISFAMQKGDIPYENSLVRHVSSL
;
A
#
# COMPACT_ATOMS: atom_id res chain seq x y z
N MET A 1 -66.53 3.04 -6.33
CA MET A 1 -65.55 2.11 -6.92
C MET A 1 -64.17 2.73 -6.76
N ALA A 2 -63.21 1.94 -6.23
CA ALA A 2 -61.77 2.17 -5.96
C ALA A 2 -61.10 3.44 -6.55
N SER A 3 -60.42 4.30 -5.78
CA SER A 3 -59.15 4.13 -5.01
C SER A 3 -57.89 4.02 -5.89
N ALA A 4 -57.03 5.03 -5.84
CA ALA A 4 -55.57 4.92 -5.95
C ALA A 4 -54.91 6.20 -5.42
N THR A 5 -54.41 6.09 -4.19
CA THR A 5 -53.61 7.09 -3.47
C THR A 5 -52.15 6.92 -3.86
N THR A 6 -51.45 7.97 -4.28
CA THR A 6 -49.98 8.03 -4.25
C THR A 6 -49.57 9.24 -3.42
N SER A 7 -49.36 9.00 -2.12
CA SER A 7 -48.72 9.92 -1.20
C SER A 7 -47.20 9.91 -1.47
N SER A 8 -46.69 10.94 -2.14
CA SER A 8 -45.25 11.23 -2.11
C SER A 8 -44.96 12.09 -0.89
N SER A 9 -44.48 11.44 0.17
CA SER A 9 -44.00 12.10 1.38
C SER A 9 -42.65 12.76 1.07
N SER A 10 -42.65 13.96 0.50
CA SER A 10 -41.41 14.74 0.41
C SER A 10 -41.10 15.29 1.81
N SER A 11 -40.26 14.59 2.56
CA SER A 11 -39.65 15.14 3.78
C SER A 11 -38.98 16.45 3.42
N GLY A 12 -39.58 17.57 3.81
CA GLY A 12 -39.09 18.95 3.61
C GLY A 12 -37.86 19.25 4.44
N LEU A 13 -36.83 18.42 4.32
CA LEU A 13 -35.55 18.57 4.98
C LEU A 13 -34.57 19.25 4.03
N THR A 14 -34.35 20.54 4.26
CA THR A 14 -33.28 21.30 3.60
C THR A 14 -31.96 21.02 4.32
N PHE A 15 -31.07 20.26 3.70
CA PHE A 15 -29.73 20.02 4.23
C PHE A 15 -28.84 21.24 3.98
N LYS A 16 -28.53 21.98 5.05
CA LYS A 16 -27.53 23.06 5.03
C LYS A 16 -26.15 22.48 5.37
N LEU A 17 -25.30 22.28 4.36
CA LEU A 17 -23.89 22.00 4.56
C LEU A 17 -23.21 23.28 5.07
N HIS A 18 -22.84 23.29 6.35
CA HIS A 18 -21.91 24.30 6.85
C HIS A 18 -20.50 23.90 6.40
N PRO A 19 -19.72 24.79 5.76
CA PRO A 19 -18.31 24.55 5.54
C PRO A 19 -17.60 24.70 6.89
N THR A 20 -17.61 23.63 7.69
CA THR A 20 -16.69 23.53 8.82
C THR A 20 -15.30 23.32 8.24
N GLY A 21 -14.50 24.39 8.21
CA GLY A 21 -13.05 24.27 8.29
C GLY A 21 -12.74 23.42 9.52
N SER A 22 -12.55 22.13 9.29
CA SER A 22 -12.40 21.14 10.35
C SER A 22 -11.13 20.39 10.04
N ALA A 23 -10.15 20.50 10.94
CA ALA A 23 -9.09 19.51 11.05
C ALA A 23 -9.79 18.15 11.03
N GLN A 24 -9.51 17.35 9.99
CA GLN A 24 -10.08 16.01 9.91
C GLN A 24 -9.76 15.27 11.21
N PRO A 25 -10.74 14.62 11.85
CA PRO A 25 -10.42 13.74 12.97
C PRO A 25 -9.34 12.75 12.52
N PRO A 26 -8.33 12.45 13.36
CA PRO A 26 -7.27 11.55 12.97
C PRO A 26 -7.88 10.24 12.49
N THR A 27 -7.51 9.81 11.29
CA THR A 27 -7.98 8.55 10.75
C THR A 27 -7.55 7.44 11.69
N PRO A 28 -8.46 6.56 12.15
CA PRO A 28 -8.10 5.50 13.07
C PRO A 28 -7.04 4.60 12.43
N ARG A 29 -6.01 4.27 13.22
CA ARG A 29 -4.96 3.37 12.73
C ARG A 29 -5.56 1.97 12.58
N VAL A 30 -5.29 1.36 11.43
CA VAL A 30 -5.72 0.00 11.11
C VAL A 30 -4.50 -0.89 11.15
N PHE A 31 -4.66 -2.11 11.66
CA PHE A 31 -3.63 -3.13 11.74
C PHE A 31 -4.10 -4.38 10.99
N GLY A 32 -3.18 -5.12 10.42
CA GLY A 32 -3.50 -6.39 9.80
C GLY A 32 -2.29 -7.26 9.53
N CYS A 33 -2.51 -8.53 9.22
CA CYS A 33 -1.48 -9.46 8.78
C CYS A 33 -1.40 -9.48 7.26
N VAL A 34 -0.20 -9.70 6.73
CA VAL A 34 0.01 -10.04 5.33
C VAL A 34 0.40 -11.51 5.22
N ILE A 35 -0.12 -12.16 4.18
CA ILE A 35 0.09 -13.57 3.90
C ILE A 35 0.58 -13.79 2.48
N GLY A 36 1.37 -14.84 2.32
CA GLY A 36 1.91 -15.19 1.02
C GLY A 36 2.94 -16.30 1.11
N ILE A 37 3.93 -16.26 0.21
CA ILE A 37 4.94 -17.30 0.04
C ILE A 37 6.33 -16.66 0.09
N GLN A 38 7.30 -17.34 0.69
CA GLN A 38 8.72 -17.03 0.61
C GLN A 38 9.43 -18.17 -0.12
N LYS A 39 10.22 -17.82 -1.13
CA LYS A 39 11.07 -18.73 -1.89
C LYS A 39 12.51 -18.28 -1.69
N GLY A 40 13.20 -18.93 -0.75
CA GLY A 40 14.55 -18.52 -0.34
C GLY A 40 14.54 -17.12 0.28
N HIS A 41 15.17 -16.16 -0.40
CA HIS A 41 15.25 -14.76 0.05
C HIS A 41 14.16 -13.86 -0.56
N THR A 42 13.35 -14.39 -1.47
CA THR A 42 12.25 -13.63 -2.09
C THR A 42 10.97 -13.87 -1.32
N VAL A 43 10.32 -12.78 -0.92
CA VAL A 43 9.01 -12.79 -0.26
C VAL A 43 7.98 -12.24 -1.24
N GLU A 44 6.94 -13.03 -1.49
CA GLU A 44 5.81 -12.67 -2.35
C GLU A 44 4.56 -12.51 -1.47
N ILE A 45 4.03 -11.29 -1.39
CA ILE A 45 2.80 -10.98 -0.66
C ILE A 45 1.62 -11.16 -1.61
N PHE A 46 0.65 -11.99 -1.23
CA PHE A 46 -0.51 -12.29 -2.07
C PHE A 46 -1.82 -11.78 -1.50
N ASN A 47 -1.96 -11.75 -0.18
CA ASN A 47 -3.20 -11.33 0.46
C ASN A 47 -2.94 -10.78 1.87
N SER A 48 -3.96 -10.25 2.50
CA SER A 48 -3.90 -9.68 3.84
C SER A 48 -5.25 -9.78 4.55
N PHE A 49 -5.24 -9.74 5.87
CA PHE A 49 -6.46 -9.67 6.68
C PHE A 49 -6.26 -8.76 7.89
N GLU A 50 -7.34 -8.17 8.38
CA GLU A 50 -7.32 -7.22 9.48
C GLU A 50 -7.02 -7.91 10.83
N LEU A 51 -6.37 -7.18 11.73
CA LEU A 51 -6.13 -7.59 13.11
C LEU A 51 -7.01 -6.78 14.05
N LEU A 52 -7.52 -7.43 15.09
CA LEU A 52 -8.16 -6.74 16.20
C LEU A 52 -7.09 -6.39 17.24
N TYR A 53 -6.87 -5.09 17.40
CA TYR A 53 -5.91 -4.53 18.33
C TYR A 53 -6.65 -3.68 19.36
N ASP A 54 -6.43 -3.99 20.63
CA ASP A 54 -7.04 -3.30 21.77
C ASP A 54 -6.08 -2.21 22.28
N GLU A 55 -6.35 -0.95 21.92
CA GLU A 55 -5.51 0.20 22.30
C GLU A 55 -5.30 0.35 23.82
N PRO A 56 -6.33 0.17 24.69
CA PRO A 56 -6.17 0.31 26.14
C PRO A 56 -5.21 -0.70 26.76
N THR A 57 -5.17 -1.93 26.24
CA THR A 57 -4.29 -2.99 26.75
C THR A 57 -3.02 -3.17 25.92
N ASN A 58 -2.90 -2.45 24.79
CA ASN A 58 -1.82 -2.59 23.82
C ASN A 58 -1.59 -4.06 23.43
N SER A 59 -2.69 -4.77 23.15
CA SER A 59 -2.66 -6.21 22.91
C SER A 59 -3.45 -6.61 21.67
N LEU A 60 -3.03 -7.71 21.04
CA LEU A 60 -3.71 -8.32 19.91
C LEU A 60 -4.70 -9.39 20.39
N ASP A 61 -5.87 -9.45 19.77
CA ASP A 61 -6.81 -10.55 19.96
C ASP A 61 -6.25 -11.84 19.35
N ARG A 62 -5.57 -12.64 20.19
CA ARG A 62 -4.97 -13.93 19.80
C ARG A 62 -6.00 -14.94 19.29
N PRO A 63 -7.13 -15.18 19.99
CA PRO A 63 -8.17 -16.08 19.48
C PRO A 63 -8.67 -15.71 18.07
N PHE A 64 -8.86 -14.42 17.79
CA PHE A 64 -9.27 -13.95 16.47
C PHE A 64 -8.19 -14.21 15.41
N LEU A 65 -6.93 -13.90 15.74
CA LEU A 65 -5.78 -14.13 14.85
C LEU A 65 -5.62 -15.61 14.48
N GLU A 66 -5.66 -16.50 15.48
CA GLU A 66 -5.56 -17.95 15.27
C GLU A 66 -6.71 -18.47 14.41
N LYS A 67 -7.94 -18.02 14.68
CA LYS A 67 -9.12 -18.35 13.86
C LYS A 67 -8.95 -17.92 12.41
N MET A 68 -8.47 -16.69 12.17
CA MET A 68 -8.23 -16.21 10.80
C MET A 68 -7.13 -16.99 10.12
N GLN A 69 -6.04 -17.29 10.82
CA GLN A 69 -4.95 -18.12 10.32
C GLN A 69 -5.46 -19.51 9.88
N GLU A 70 -6.30 -20.17 10.67
CA GLU A 70 -6.89 -21.47 10.31
C GLU A 70 -7.77 -21.38 9.06
N LEU A 71 -8.59 -20.34 8.94
CA LEU A 71 -9.48 -20.13 7.78
C LEU A 71 -8.66 -19.93 6.50
N TYR A 72 -7.64 -19.06 6.55
CA TYR A 72 -6.78 -18.81 5.40
C TYR A 72 -5.96 -20.04 5.04
N LYS A 73 -5.48 -20.82 6.02
CA LYS A 73 -4.76 -22.07 5.77
C LYS A 73 -5.62 -23.14 5.09
N LYS A 74 -6.93 -23.16 5.34
CA LYS A 74 -7.87 -24.06 4.63
C LYS A 74 -8.05 -23.69 3.16
N VAL A 75 -8.06 -22.40 2.84
CA VAL A 75 -8.26 -21.91 1.46
C VAL A 75 -6.94 -21.86 0.69
N PHE A 76 -5.84 -21.48 1.35
CA PHE A 76 -4.51 -21.31 0.79
C PHE A 76 -3.46 -22.08 1.63
N PRO A 77 -3.35 -23.42 1.46
CA PRO A 77 -2.48 -24.25 2.31
C PRO A 77 -0.99 -23.92 2.24
N ASN A 78 -0.56 -23.32 1.13
CA ASN A 78 0.84 -22.94 0.89
C ASN A 78 1.17 -21.53 1.39
N PHE A 79 0.19 -20.78 1.90
CA PHE A 79 0.39 -19.42 2.38
C PHE A 79 0.61 -19.41 3.88
N TYR A 80 1.42 -18.47 4.33
CA TYR A 80 1.73 -18.26 5.75
C TYR A 80 1.76 -16.77 6.07
N ILE A 81 1.65 -16.49 7.36
CA ILE A 81 1.78 -15.14 7.89
C ILE A 81 3.24 -14.72 7.73
N LEU A 82 3.41 -13.74 6.88
CA LEU A 82 4.69 -13.24 6.40
C LEU A 82 5.15 -12.02 7.20
N GLY A 83 4.18 -11.24 7.67
CA GLY A 83 4.40 -10.00 8.37
C GLY A 83 3.07 -9.35 8.73
N TRP A 84 3.12 -8.05 8.97
CA TRP A 84 1.93 -7.26 9.30
C TRP A 84 2.01 -5.87 8.71
N TYR A 85 0.87 -5.20 8.61
CA TYR A 85 0.77 -3.84 8.14
C TYR A 85 0.07 -2.94 9.15
N SER A 86 0.35 -1.64 9.06
CA SER A 86 -0.50 -0.64 9.68
C SER A 86 -0.58 0.65 8.88
N THR A 87 -1.60 1.45 9.17
CA THR A 87 -1.72 2.79 8.62
C THR A 87 -1.06 3.83 9.53
N GLY A 88 -0.36 4.81 8.94
CA GLY A 88 0.30 5.88 9.69
C GLY A 88 1.32 6.65 8.87
N SER A 89 1.77 7.78 9.40
CA SER A 89 2.80 8.60 8.74
C SER A 89 4.21 8.05 8.93
N ASP A 90 4.49 7.46 10.09
CA ASP A 90 5.82 6.94 10.44
C ASP A 90 5.75 5.73 11.40
N ALA A 91 6.85 5.00 11.51
CA ALA A 91 6.99 3.90 12.46
C ALA A 91 7.13 4.44 13.90
N GLN A 92 6.20 4.04 14.77
CA GLN A 92 6.20 4.38 16.19
C GLN A 92 6.80 3.27 17.05
N GLU A 93 7.23 3.61 18.27
CA GLU A 93 7.76 2.63 19.23
C GLU A 93 6.71 1.56 19.62
N SER A 94 5.44 1.94 19.71
CA SER A 94 4.32 1.00 19.95
C SER A 94 4.19 -0.08 18.88
N ASN A 95 4.60 0.21 17.64
CA ASN A 95 4.62 -0.78 16.57
C ASN A 95 5.62 -1.92 16.87
N MET A 96 6.67 -1.67 17.65
CA MET A 96 7.64 -2.69 18.04
C MET A 96 7.02 -3.72 19.00
N GLU A 97 6.07 -3.32 19.83
CA GLU A 97 5.37 -4.23 20.74
C GLU A 97 4.45 -5.18 19.96
N ILE A 98 3.71 -4.67 18.97
CA ILE A 98 2.93 -5.49 18.03
C ILE A 98 3.84 -6.42 17.24
N HIS A 99 5.00 -5.91 16.79
CA HIS A 99 5.96 -6.71 16.06
C HIS A 99 6.48 -7.88 16.88
N LYS A 100 6.94 -7.64 18.12
CA LYS A 100 7.37 -8.70 19.05
C LYS A 100 6.24 -9.69 19.34
N ALA A 101 5.01 -9.20 19.49
CA ALA A 101 3.86 -10.04 19.69
C ALA A 101 3.67 -11.02 18.51
N LEU A 102 3.97 -10.64 17.28
CA LEU A 102 3.84 -11.51 16.11
C LEU A 102 5.08 -12.39 15.84
N MET A 103 6.17 -12.21 16.58
CA MET A 103 7.39 -13.02 16.41
C MET A 103 7.23 -14.48 16.86
N ASP A 104 6.18 -14.79 17.63
CA ASP A 104 5.83 -16.16 18.01
C ASP A 104 5.24 -16.97 16.84
N ILE A 105 4.60 -16.28 15.88
CA ILE A 105 4.00 -16.88 14.67
C ILE A 105 5.03 -16.96 13.53
N ASN A 106 5.85 -15.93 13.38
CA ASN A 106 6.91 -15.87 12.38
C ASN A 106 8.17 -15.27 13.02
N GLU A 107 9.28 -16.00 13.01
CA GLU A 107 10.53 -15.58 13.68
C GLU A 107 11.11 -14.26 13.15
N SER A 108 10.79 -13.88 11.91
CA SER A 108 11.27 -12.65 11.26
C SER A 108 10.16 -12.02 10.42
N PRO A 109 9.09 -11.49 11.06
CA PRO A 109 8.01 -10.85 10.32
C PRO A 109 8.51 -9.51 9.76
N PHE A 110 8.10 -9.12 8.57
CA PHE A 110 8.30 -7.74 8.12
C PHE A 110 7.10 -6.87 8.49
N TYR A 111 7.33 -5.56 8.51
CA TYR A 111 6.33 -4.56 8.85
C TYR A 111 6.09 -3.62 7.65
N VAL A 112 4.85 -3.56 7.17
CA VAL A 112 4.42 -2.69 6.08
C VAL A 112 3.71 -1.47 6.66
N LEU A 113 4.25 -0.28 6.41
CA LEU A 113 3.61 0.97 6.76
C LEU A 113 2.98 1.60 5.53
N LEU A 114 1.66 1.78 5.57
CA LEU A 114 0.91 2.51 4.56
C LEU A 114 0.59 3.91 5.10
N ASN A 115 0.99 4.95 4.38
CA ASN A 115 0.59 6.31 4.71
C ASN A 115 -0.66 6.70 3.91
N PRO A 116 -1.85 6.78 4.55
CA PRO A 116 -3.08 7.15 3.86
C PRO A 116 -3.15 8.64 3.50
N ALA A 117 -2.25 9.47 4.04
CA ALA A 117 -2.18 10.88 3.69
C ALA A 117 -1.65 11.00 2.26
N ILE A 118 -2.56 11.26 1.31
CA ILE A 118 -2.23 11.46 -0.09
C ILE A 118 -1.44 12.76 -0.23
N ASN A 119 -0.13 12.64 -0.46
CA ASN A 119 0.66 13.78 -0.91
C ASN A 119 0.69 13.79 -2.44
N HIS A 120 -0.11 14.66 -3.06
CA HIS A 120 -0.16 14.81 -4.52
C HIS A 120 1.18 15.20 -5.17
N ALA A 121 2.18 15.63 -4.38
CA ALA A 121 3.53 15.89 -4.88
C ALA A 121 4.37 14.62 -5.03
N HIS A 122 4.06 13.54 -4.30
CA HIS A 122 4.77 12.26 -4.39
C HIS A 122 4.01 11.33 -5.34
N LYS A 123 4.67 10.92 -6.43
CA LYS A 123 4.12 9.98 -7.41
C LYS A 123 4.30 8.51 -7.01
N ASP A 124 5.08 8.25 -5.96
CA ASP A 124 5.33 6.91 -5.47
C ASP A 124 4.19 6.41 -4.59
N LEU A 125 3.95 5.09 -4.60
CA LEU A 125 3.03 4.46 -3.68
C LEU A 125 3.50 4.78 -2.24
N PRO A 126 2.64 5.32 -1.36
CA PRO A 126 3.02 5.73 0.00
C PRO A 126 3.14 4.52 0.94
N LEU A 127 4.00 3.57 0.55
CA LEU A 127 4.22 2.30 1.21
C LEU A 127 5.70 2.19 1.59
N THR A 128 5.97 1.78 2.83
CA THR A 128 7.33 1.51 3.31
C THR A 128 7.36 0.16 3.98
N ILE A 129 8.35 -0.67 3.63
CA ILE A 129 8.55 -1.98 4.27
C ILE A 129 9.75 -1.87 5.22
N TYR A 130 9.60 -2.45 6.41
CA TYR A 130 10.62 -2.53 7.44
C TYR A 130 10.91 -3.98 7.79
N GLU A 131 12.18 -4.32 7.89
CA GLU A 131 12.67 -5.53 8.56
C GLU A 131 13.08 -5.20 9.99
N SER A 132 13.00 -6.18 10.88
CA SER A 132 13.57 -6.05 12.21
C SER A 132 15.00 -6.56 12.25
N LYS A 133 15.91 -5.76 12.81
CA LYS A 133 17.31 -6.13 13.02
C LYS A 133 17.70 -5.92 14.47
N LEU A 134 18.40 -6.90 15.02
CA LEU A 134 18.96 -6.82 16.36
C LEU A 134 20.25 -5.98 16.31
N HIS A 135 20.23 -4.83 16.99
CA HIS A 135 21.42 -3.99 17.18
C HIS A 135 21.77 -3.91 18.66
N VAL A 136 23.06 -3.96 18.98
CA VAL A 136 23.55 -3.78 20.34
C VAL A 136 23.89 -2.31 20.54
N ILE A 137 23.09 -1.62 21.34
CA ILE A 137 23.30 -0.21 21.71
C ILE A 137 23.67 -0.18 23.18
N ASN A 138 24.85 0.36 23.51
CA ASN A 138 25.36 0.43 24.90
C ASN A 138 25.39 -0.95 25.61
N GLY A 139 25.70 -2.02 24.87
CA GLY A 139 25.75 -3.38 25.42
C GLY A 139 24.39 -4.07 25.60
N ILE A 140 23.29 -3.40 25.27
CA ILE A 140 21.93 -3.95 25.37
C ILE A 140 21.43 -4.32 23.97
N PRO A 141 21.04 -5.58 23.72
CA PRO A 141 20.44 -5.97 22.44
C PRO A 141 19.04 -5.36 22.31
N GLN A 142 18.83 -4.56 21.27
CA GLN A 142 17.55 -3.92 20.94
C GLN A 142 17.15 -4.21 19.49
N LEU A 143 15.87 -4.51 19.30
CA LEU A 143 15.29 -4.74 17.98
C LEU A 143 14.91 -3.39 17.36
N ASN A 144 15.34 -3.14 16.13
CA ASN A 144 15.08 -1.88 15.42
C ASN A 144 14.51 -2.15 14.03
N PHE A 145 13.65 -1.25 13.55
CA PHE A 145 13.15 -1.27 12.19
C PHE A 145 14.18 -0.68 11.22
N VAL A 146 14.46 -1.42 10.15
CA VAL A 146 15.33 -0.99 9.06
C VAL A 146 14.53 -1.06 7.77
N ARG A 147 14.51 0.03 7.00
CA ARG A 147 13.77 0.07 5.74
C ARG A 147 14.35 -0.91 4.73
N SER A 148 13.48 -1.71 4.13
CA SER A 148 13.81 -2.65 3.06
C SER A 148 13.28 -2.15 1.71
N SER A 149 14.05 -2.46 0.66
CA SER A 149 13.61 -2.27 -0.72
C SER A 149 12.52 -3.27 -1.08
N TYR A 150 11.56 -2.86 -1.91
CA TYR A 150 10.53 -3.74 -2.44
C TYR A 150 10.34 -3.49 -3.94
N THR A 151 9.74 -4.45 -4.61
CA THR A 151 9.32 -4.32 -6.01
C THR A 151 7.86 -4.72 -6.09
N ILE A 152 7.08 -3.97 -6.86
CA ILE A 152 5.68 -4.30 -7.13
C ILE A 152 5.67 -5.11 -8.41
N GLU A 153 5.43 -6.42 -8.29
CA GLU A 153 5.17 -7.29 -9.43
C GLU A 153 3.67 -7.51 -9.52
N THR A 154 3.11 -7.31 -10.72
CA THR A 154 1.71 -7.62 -11.00
C THR A 154 1.66 -8.76 -12.00
N VAL A 155 0.87 -9.79 -11.71
CA VAL A 155 0.59 -10.84 -12.69
C VAL A 155 -0.28 -10.23 -13.80
N GLU A 156 -0.13 -10.66 -15.05
CA GLU A 156 -0.80 -10.03 -16.20
C GLU A 156 -2.34 -9.90 -16.05
N VAL A 157 -2.98 -10.88 -15.42
CA VAL A 157 -4.43 -10.82 -15.11
C VAL A 157 -4.74 -9.76 -14.05
N GLU A 158 -3.92 -9.65 -13.01
CA GLU A 158 -4.05 -8.62 -11.97
C GLU A 158 -3.79 -7.23 -12.56
N ARG A 159 -2.80 -7.11 -13.45
CA ARG A 159 -2.51 -5.86 -14.19
C ARG A 159 -3.74 -5.42 -14.98
N ILE A 160 -4.37 -6.33 -15.73
CA ILE A 160 -5.57 -6.01 -16.51
C ILE A 160 -6.74 -5.64 -15.60
N SER A 161 -6.94 -6.36 -14.49
CA SER A 161 -8.00 -6.06 -13.52
C SER A 161 -7.79 -4.71 -12.85
N GLY A 162 -6.56 -4.40 -12.42
CA GLY A 162 -6.19 -3.12 -11.81
C GLY A 162 -6.32 -1.97 -12.80
N ASP A 163 -5.89 -2.16 -14.04
CA ASP A 163 -6.04 -1.18 -15.13
C ASP A 163 -7.52 -0.91 -15.42
N HIS A 164 -8.35 -1.95 -15.44
CA HIS A 164 -9.80 -1.80 -15.61
C HIS A 164 -10.40 -0.94 -14.49
N VAL A 165 -10.10 -1.25 -13.22
CA VAL A 165 -10.59 -0.49 -12.06
C VAL A 165 -10.10 0.96 -12.08
N ALA A 166 -8.83 1.19 -12.43
CA ALA A 166 -8.25 2.53 -12.52
C ALA A 166 -8.89 3.39 -13.62
N HIS A 167 -9.39 2.75 -14.69
CA HIS A 167 -10.02 3.43 -15.83
C HIS A 167 -11.55 3.42 -15.81
N LEU A 168 -12.20 2.92 -14.75
CA LEU A 168 -13.65 3.01 -14.58
C LEU A 168 -14.09 4.48 -14.47
N LYS A 169 -14.49 5.06 -15.61
CA LYS A 169 -15.28 6.29 -15.64
C LYS A 169 -16.74 5.92 -15.33
N PRO A 170 -17.51 6.74 -14.58
CA PRO A 170 -18.88 6.38 -14.15
C PRO A 170 -19.94 6.29 -15.26
N SER A 171 -19.57 6.30 -16.54
CA SER A 171 -20.50 6.21 -17.65
C SER A 171 -19.83 5.49 -18.81
N ASP A 172 -20.31 4.29 -19.11
CA ASP A 172 -20.66 3.78 -20.44
C ASP A 172 -20.50 2.26 -20.47
N GLY A 173 -21.63 1.57 -20.37
CA GLY A 173 -21.70 0.14 -20.57
C GLY A 173 -21.46 -0.20 -22.03
N GLY A 174 -20.39 -0.94 -22.34
CA GLY A 174 -20.17 -1.46 -23.69
C GLY A 174 -18.92 -2.32 -23.86
N SER A 175 -19.17 -3.55 -24.32
CA SER A 175 -18.34 -4.54 -25.06
C SER A 175 -16.93 -4.16 -25.56
N ALA A 176 -16.05 -5.18 -25.67
CA ALA A 176 -14.77 -5.36 -26.38
C ALA A 176 -13.97 -4.14 -26.90
N ALA A 177 -14.60 -3.15 -27.53
CA ALA A 177 -14.00 -1.87 -27.89
C ALA A 177 -13.43 -1.14 -26.65
N THR A 178 -14.10 -1.24 -25.50
CA THR A 178 -13.60 -0.69 -24.22
C THR A 178 -12.31 -1.40 -23.76
N GLN A 179 -12.14 -2.69 -24.06
CA GLN A 179 -10.92 -3.42 -23.73
C GLN A 179 -9.74 -3.00 -24.61
N LEU A 180 -9.95 -2.84 -25.92
CA LEU A 180 -8.90 -2.33 -26.82
C LEU A 180 -8.50 -0.89 -26.44
N VAL A 181 -9.49 -0.03 -26.14
CA VAL A 181 -9.25 1.35 -25.70
C VAL A 181 -8.48 1.37 -24.38
N ALA A 182 -8.86 0.53 -23.40
CA ALA A 182 -8.11 0.39 -22.15
C ALA A 182 -6.67 -0.04 -22.41
N HIS A 183 -6.46 -1.07 -23.24
CA HIS A 183 -5.12 -1.56 -23.57
C HIS A 183 -4.24 -0.50 -24.27
N LEU A 184 -4.79 0.23 -25.25
CA LEU A 184 -4.07 1.32 -25.91
C LEU A 184 -3.82 2.51 -24.98
N THR A 185 -4.76 2.80 -24.06
CA THR A 185 -4.58 3.84 -23.04
C THR A 185 -3.49 3.45 -22.04
N GLY A 186 -3.43 2.17 -21.64
CA GLY A 186 -2.37 1.61 -20.82
C GLY A 186 -0.99 1.73 -21.50
N ILE A 187 -0.88 1.32 -22.77
CA ILE A 187 0.36 1.50 -23.56
C ILE A 187 0.74 2.97 -23.67
N HIS A 188 -0.21 3.84 -24.00
CA HIS A 188 0.04 5.27 -24.11
C HIS A 188 0.53 5.87 -22.79
N SER A 189 -0.07 5.45 -21.67
CA SER A 189 0.32 5.89 -20.33
C SER A 189 1.72 5.39 -19.96
N ALA A 190 2.06 4.15 -20.31
CA ALA A 190 3.40 3.58 -20.11
C ALA A 190 4.46 4.32 -20.93
N ILE A 191 4.20 4.64 -22.21
CA ILE A 191 5.08 5.45 -23.05
C ILE A 191 5.27 6.84 -22.45
N LYS A 192 4.18 7.47 -22.00
CA LYS A 192 4.22 8.79 -21.36
C LYS A 192 5.05 8.77 -20.06
N MET A 193 4.91 7.72 -19.25
CA MET A 193 5.69 7.54 -18.04
C MET A 193 7.18 7.37 -18.37
N LEU A 194 7.52 6.54 -19.37
CA LEU A 194 8.89 6.37 -19.83
C LEU A 194 9.49 7.69 -20.34
N ASN A 195 8.74 8.46 -21.14
CA ASN A 195 9.21 9.74 -21.64
C ASN A 195 9.47 10.73 -20.49
N SER A 196 8.59 10.77 -19.48
CA SER A 196 8.80 11.59 -18.28
C SER A 196 10.07 11.19 -17.51
N ILE A 197 10.40 9.89 -17.46
CA ILE A 197 11.63 9.39 -16.83
C ILE A 197 12.86 9.85 -17.64
N ILE A 198 12.83 9.73 -18.98
CA ILE A 198 13.91 10.17 -19.87
C ILE A 198 14.15 11.69 -19.75
N GLU A 199 13.08 12.48 -19.66
CA GLU A 199 13.17 13.92 -19.43
C GLU A 199 13.85 14.24 -18.08
N CYS A 200 13.44 13.57 -16.99
CA CYS A 200 14.10 13.72 -15.69
C CYS A 200 15.60 13.36 -15.76
N PHE A 201 15.96 12.27 -16.44
CA PHE A 201 17.37 11.89 -16.64
C PHE A 201 18.17 12.95 -17.40
N THR A 202 17.57 13.53 -18.44
CA THR A 202 18.21 14.59 -19.24
C THR A 202 18.46 15.84 -18.40
N ILE A 203 17.48 16.23 -17.57
CA ILE A 203 17.58 17.38 -16.66
C ILE A 203 18.71 17.15 -15.64
N ILE A 204 18.75 15.97 -15.00
CA ILE A 204 19.79 15.65 -14.00
C ILE A 204 21.17 15.64 -14.65
N SER A 205 21.32 15.02 -15.83
CA SER A 205 22.59 14.96 -16.56
C SER A 205 23.09 16.35 -16.93
N PHE A 206 22.20 17.23 -17.38
CA PHE A 206 22.55 18.61 -17.71
C PHE A 206 22.91 19.44 -16.48
N ALA A 207 22.19 19.27 -15.38
CA ALA A 207 22.50 19.93 -14.10
C ALA A 207 23.85 19.47 -13.53
N MET A 208 24.20 18.19 -13.69
CA MET A 208 25.54 17.65 -13.36
C MET A 208 26.63 18.27 -14.24
N GLN A 209 26.39 18.42 -15.55
CA GLN A 209 27.35 19.03 -16.47
C GLN A 209 27.60 20.52 -16.17
N LYS A 210 26.56 21.23 -15.71
CA LYS A 210 26.66 22.63 -15.29
C LYS A 210 27.30 22.84 -13.92
N GLY A 211 27.40 21.79 -13.11
CA GLY A 211 27.93 21.85 -11.75
C GLY A 211 26.89 22.25 -10.69
N ASP A 212 25.60 22.27 -11.03
CA ASP A 212 24.51 22.58 -10.10
C ASP A 212 24.27 21.42 -9.10
N ILE A 213 24.62 20.19 -9.49
CA ILE A 213 24.50 18.96 -8.69
C ILE A 213 25.87 18.24 -8.71
N PRO A 214 26.33 17.65 -7.58
CA PRO A 214 27.57 16.89 -7.55
C PRO A 214 27.58 15.75 -8.57
N TYR A 215 28.72 15.59 -9.25
CA TYR A 215 28.88 14.60 -10.31
C TYR A 215 29.02 13.19 -9.73
N GLU A 216 27.97 12.38 -9.86
CA GLU A 216 27.99 10.97 -9.46
C GLU A 216 28.42 10.05 -10.62
N ASN A 217 29.66 9.56 -10.56
CA ASN A 217 30.23 8.65 -11.54
C ASN A 217 29.45 7.33 -11.68
N SER A 218 28.79 6.86 -10.61
CA SER A 218 27.96 5.66 -10.60
C SER A 218 26.74 5.80 -11.51
N LEU A 219 26.02 6.92 -11.40
CA LEU A 219 24.83 7.21 -12.20
C LEU A 219 25.18 7.37 -13.68
N VAL A 220 26.22 8.15 -14.00
CA VAL A 220 26.64 8.38 -15.40
C VAL A 220 27.09 7.08 -16.07
N ARG A 221 27.81 6.23 -15.34
CA ARG A 221 28.20 4.91 -15.86
C ARG A 221 26.99 4.02 -16.10
N HIS A 222 26.00 4.03 -15.21
CA HIS A 222 24.77 3.25 -15.37
C HIS A 222 23.98 3.71 -16.60
N VAL A 223 23.86 5.04 -16.78
CA VAL A 223 23.23 5.65 -17.96
C VAL A 223 23.97 5.32 -19.24
N SER A 224 25.30 5.31 -19.23
CA SER A 224 26.10 4.93 -20.40
C SER A 224 25.97 3.45 -20.78
N SER A 225 25.48 2.60 -19.88
CA SER A 225 25.30 1.16 -20.12
C SER A 225 23.88 0.74 -20.49
N LEU A 226 22.92 1.67 -20.40
CA LEU A 226 21.55 1.53 -20.90
C LEU A 226 21.51 1.73 -22.42
#